data_AF-A0A434TMY0-F1
#
_entry.id   AF-A0A434TMY0-F1
#
_cell.length_a   1.000
_cell.length_b   1.000
_cell.length_c   1.000
_cell.angle_alpha   90.00
_cell.angle_beta   90.00
_cell.angle_gamma   90.00
#
_symmetry.space_group_name_H-M   'P 1'
#
loop_
_entity.id
_entity.type
_entity.pdbx_description
1 polymer ?
#
loop_
_entity_poly.entity_id
_entity_poly.type
_entity_poly.pdbx_seq_one_letter_code
_entity_poly.pdbx_strand_id
1 'polypeptide(L)'
;MDDDRTEKIRQRAYELWQREGSLHGDHERHWRQAEMEIDREAALPLTAGDALPGTREIDSADVLTVEALAIRTGISAQEAQELLDRLGSDRAAIEQAARSIRARKGL
;
A
#
# COMPACT_ATOMS: atom_id res chain seq x y z
N MET A 1 8.36 -23.72 23.25
CA MET A 1 8.96 -23.10 22.06
C MET A 1 8.37 -21.69 21.99
N ASP A 2 8.54 -20.95 23.07
CA ASP A 2 7.89 -19.65 23.31
C ASP A 2 8.95 -18.53 23.40
N ASP A 3 10.21 -18.95 23.53
CA ASP A 3 11.41 -18.13 23.49
C ASP A 3 11.57 -17.47 22.11
N ASP A 4 11.36 -18.24 21.02
CA ASP A 4 11.43 -17.73 19.64
C ASP A 4 10.37 -16.65 19.37
N ARG A 5 9.14 -16.84 19.84
CA ARG A 5 8.06 -15.85 19.73
C ARG A 5 8.42 -14.57 20.50
N THR A 6 8.87 -14.72 21.74
CA THR A 6 9.23 -13.58 22.60
C THR A 6 10.41 -12.79 22.04
N GLU A 7 11.40 -13.49 21.47
CA GLU A 7 12.56 -12.89 20.83
C GLU A 7 12.19 -12.10 19.56
N LYS A 8 11.26 -12.62 18.75
CA LYS A 8 10.73 -11.90 17.58
C LYS A 8 9.97 -10.64 17.97
N ILE A 9 9.13 -10.72 19.00
CA ILE A 9 8.38 -9.56 19.52
C ILE A 9 9.35 -8.49 20.02
N ARG A 10 10.41 -8.88 20.72
CA ARG A 10 11.43 -7.97 21.22
C ARG A 10 12.18 -7.27 20.08
N GLN A 11 12.61 -8.02 19.08
CA GLN A 11 13.28 -7.47 17.89
C GLN A 11 12.37 -6.47 17.19
N ARG A 12 11.11 -6.85 16.98
CA ARG A 12 10.16 -6.01 16.26
C ARG A 12 9.78 -4.74 17.01
N ALA A 13 9.61 -4.82 18.33
CA ALA A 13 9.40 -3.65 19.18
C ALA A 13 10.60 -2.69 19.14
N TYR A 14 11.82 -3.23 19.11
CA TYR A 14 13.05 -2.45 19.01
C TYR A 14 13.22 -1.80 17.63
N GLU A 15 12.85 -2.48 16.55
CA GLU A 15 12.83 -1.90 15.20
C GLU A 15 11.82 -0.76 15.06
N LEU A 16 10.60 -0.95 15.58
CA LEU A 16 9.56 0.09 15.62
C LEU A 16 10.04 1.31 16.40
N TRP A 17 10.66 1.09 17.55
CA TRP A 17 11.22 2.16 18.38
C TRP A 17 12.36 2.93 17.68
N GLN A 18 13.27 2.23 16.99
CA GLN A 18 14.32 2.88 16.20
C GLN A 18 13.75 3.67 15.03
N ARG A 19 12.72 3.13 14.35
CA ARG A 19 12.06 3.80 13.21
C ARG A 19 11.33 5.07 13.63
N GLU A 20 10.74 5.09 14.83
CA GLU A 20 10.08 6.28 15.40
C GLU A 20 11.07 7.28 16.02
N GLY A 21 12.38 7.07 15.85
CA GLY A 21 13.42 8.04 16.21
C GLY A 21 13.68 8.13 17.70
N SER A 22 13.43 7.05 18.45
CA SER A 22 13.63 6.98 19.90
C SER A 22 12.82 8.03 20.68
N LEU A 23 11.64 8.41 20.16
CA LEU A 23 10.71 9.27 20.90
C LEU A 23 10.35 8.58 22.22
N HIS A 24 10.76 9.18 23.33
CA HIS A 24 10.47 8.68 24.67
C HIS A 24 8.98 8.90 24.94
N GLY A 25 8.18 7.85 24.72
CA GLY A 25 6.73 7.94 24.78
C GLY A 25 6.06 6.68 25.29
N ASP A 26 6.19 5.54 24.61
CA ASP A 26 5.36 4.38 24.96
C ASP A 26 6.03 3.06 24.57
N HIS A 27 7.05 2.61 25.30
CA HIS A 27 7.66 1.30 25.06
C HIS A 27 6.62 0.16 25.11
N GLU A 28 5.60 0.27 25.96
CA GLU A 28 4.50 -0.69 26.06
C GLU A 28 3.62 -0.73 24.80
N ARG A 29 3.41 0.41 24.13
CA ARG A 29 2.64 0.48 22.89
C ARG A 29 3.39 -0.20 21.75
N HIS A 30 4.70 0.04 21.63
CA HIS A 30 5.55 -0.62 20.63
C HIS A 30 5.63 -2.12 20.89
N TRP A 31 5.71 -2.52 22.16
CA TRP A 31 5.69 -3.94 22.54
C TRP A 31 4.37 -4.62 22.16
N ARG A 32 3.23 -4.02 22.51
CA ARG A 32 1.91 -4.56 22.17
C ARG A 32 1.69 -4.63 20.66
N GLN A 33 2.16 -3.62 19.93
CA GLN A 33 2.08 -3.60 18.46
C GLN A 33 2.93 -4.72 17.84
N ALA A 34 4.15 -4.91 18.33
CA ALA A 34 5.01 -6.02 17.92
C ALA A 34 4.40 -7.39 18.26
N GLU A 35 3.80 -7.54 19.44
CA GLU A 35 3.12 -8.77 19.85
C GLU A 35 1.98 -9.13 18.91
N MET A 36 1.11 -8.17 18.57
CA MET A 36 0.01 -8.40 17.62
C MET A 36 0.51 -8.79 16.22
N GLU A 37 1.63 -8.20 15.77
CA GLU A 37 2.19 -8.49 14.46
C GLU A 37 2.78 -9.91 14.39
N ILE A 38 3.54 -10.31 15.40
CA ILE A 38 4.11 -11.66 15.49
C ILE A 38 3.03 -12.71 15.75
N ASP A 39 2.01 -12.40 16.55
CA ASP A 39 0.88 -13.32 16.77
C ASP A 39 0.12 -13.59 15.48
N ARG A 40 -0.13 -12.54 14.69
CA ARG A 40 -0.75 -12.66 13.36
C ARG A 40 0.12 -13.47 12.40
N GLU A 41 1.43 -13.26 12.40
CA GLU A 41 2.38 -14.03 11.59
C GLU A 41 2.43 -15.50 12.00
N ALA A 42 2.39 -15.79 13.31
CA ALA A 42 2.36 -17.16 13.83
C ALA A 42 1.02 -17.87 13.58
N ALA A 43 -0.10 -17.12 13.60
CA ALA A 43 -1.43 -17.63 13.33
C ALA A 43 -1.70 -17.86 11.83
N LEU A 44 -0.90 -17.28 10.94
CA LEU A 44 -0.92 -17.53 9.50
C LEU A 44 0.19 -18.53 9.16
N PRO A 45 -0.09 -19.84 8.99
CA PRO A 45 0.94 -20.84 8.69
C PRO A 45 1.46 -20.77 7.24
N LEU A 46 1.54 -19.59 6.63
CA LEU A 46 2.29 -19.35 5.41
C LEU A 46 2.50 -17.84 5.19
N THR A 47 3.78 -17.47 5.07
CA THR A 47 4.30 -16.27 4.40
C THR A 47 4.09 -14.90 5.07
N ALA A 48 5.03 -14.54 5.94
CA ALA A 48 5.57 -13.19 5.97
C ALA A 48 7.06 -13.32 5.69
N GLY A 49 7.46 -13.00 4.46
CA GLY A 49 8.85 -13.16 4.04
C GLY A 49 9.10 -12.93 2.56
N ASP A 50 8.05 -12.86 1.74
CA ASP A 50 8.19 -12.55 0.33
C ASP A 50 7.06 -11.61 -0.09
N ALA A 51 7.26 -10.32 0.18
CA ALA A 51 6.52 -9.27 -0.52
C ALA A 51 6.98 -9.26 -1.98
N LEU A 52 6.56 -10.27 -2.74
CA LEU A 52 6.54 -10.23 -4.19
C LEU A 52 5.46 -9.23 -4.61
N PRO A 53 5.77 -8.25 -5.48
CA PRO A 53 4.73 -7.50 -6.18
C PRO A 53 4.06 -8.46 -7.17
N GLY A 54 2.90 -9.01 -6.84
CA GLY A 54 2.26 -9.94 -7.78
C GLY A 54 0.89 -10.48 -7.43
N THR A 55 0.44 -10.43 -6.17
CA THR A 55 -0.98 -10.65 -5.88
C THR A 55 -1.71 -9.34 -6.10
N ARG A 56 -2.23 -9.17 -7.31
CA ARG A 56 -3.27 -8.18 -7.66
C ARG A 56 -4.54 -8.50 -6.84
N GLU A 57 -4.46 -8.34 -5.53
CA GLU A 57 -5.55 -7.73 -4.81
C GLU A 57 -5.61 -6.33 -5.39
N ILE A 58 -6.74 -5.97 -6.00
CA ILE A 58 -6.93 -4.61 -6.48
C ILE A 58 -6.83 -3.76 -5.22
N ASP A 59 -5.65 -3.15 -5.00
CA ASP A 59 -5.42 -2.33 -3.83
C ASP A 59 -6.50 -1.27 -3.88
N SER A 60 -7.27 -1.14 -2.79
CA SER A 60 -8.37 -0.20 -2.77
C SER A 60 -7.86 1.22 -3.06
N ALA A 61 -6.58 1.52 -2.82
CA ALA A 61 -5.94 2.76 -3.24
C ALA A 61 -5.79 2.88 -4.77
N ASP A 62 -5.58 1.80 -5.51
CA ASP A 62 -5.51 1.81 -6.97
C ASP A 62 -6.89 2.07 -7.59
N VAL A 63 -7.94 1.41 -7.10
CA VAL A 63 -9.33 1.72 -7.49
C VAL A 63 -9.71 3.16 -7.14
N LEU A 64 -9.38 3.63 -5.92
CA LEU A 64 -9.63 5.02 -5.53
C LEU A 64 -8.87 6.01 -6.42
N THR A 65 -7.67 5.65 -6.89
CA THR A 65 -6.88 6.47 -7.81
C THR A 65 -7.49 6.49 -9.21
N VAL A 66 -7.94 5.34 -9.71
CA VAL A 66 -8.65 5.19 -10.99
C VAL A 66 -9.96 5.99 -11.00
N GLU A 67 -10.77 5.86 -9.94
CA GLU A 67 -12.05 6.57 -9.82
C GLU A 67 -11.86 8.07 -9.67
N ALA A 68 -10.91 8.51 -8.84
CA ALA A 68 -10.59 9.93 -8.70
C ALA A 68 -10.10 10.54 -10.03
N LEU A 69 -9.31 9.79 -10.80
CA LEU A 69 -8.83 10.22 -12.11
C LEU A 69 -9.98 10.29 -13.14
N ALA A 70 -10.86 9.30 -13.15
CA ALA A 70 -12.04 9.28 -14.01
C ALA A 70 -12.95 10.49 -13.74
N ILE A 71 -13.25 10.79 -12.47
CA ILE A 71 -14.06 11.96 -12.07
C ILE A 71 -13.37 13.27 -12.47
N ARG A 72 -12.07 13.38 -12.20
CA ARG A 72 -11.30 14.60 -12.45
C ARG A 72 -11.18 14.93 -13.93
N THR A 73 -11.06 13.92 -14.78
CA THR A 73 -10.79 14.10 -16.21
C THR A 73 -12.01 13.87 -17.10
N GLY A 74 -13.08 13.30 -16.56
CA GLY A 74 -14.32 12.99 -17.28
C GLY A 74 -14.20 11.81 -18.25
N ILE A 75 -13.25 10.90 -18.00
CA ILE A 75 -13.06 9.65 -18.77
C ILE A 75 -13.60 8.45 -17.98
N SER A 76 -13.74 7.30 -18.62
CA SER A 76 -14.20 6.06 -17.97
C SER A 76 -13.12 5.46 -17.05
N ALA A 77 -13.52 4.69 -16.05
CA ALA A 77 -12.59 4.01 -15.13
C ALA A 77 -11.59 3.09 -15.87
N GLN A 78 -12.01 2.39 -16.94
CA GLN A 78 -11.09 1.60 -17.77
C GLN A 78 -10.00 2.47 -18.41
N GLU A 79 -10.38 3.60 -19.02
CA GLU A 79 -9.42 4.53 -19.64
C GLU A 79 -8.47 5.12 -18.60
N ALA A 80 -8.98 5.47 -17.41
CA ALA A 80 -8.15 5.94 -16.32
C ALA A 80 -7.13 4.88 -15.87
N GLN A 81 -7.53 3.60 -15.83
CA GLN A 81 -6.62 2.50 -15.51
C GLN A 81 -5.58 2.27 -16.61
N GLU A 82 -5.94 2.35 -17.89
CA GLU A 82 -4.99 2.23 -19.00
C GLU A 82 -3.97 3.39 -19.02
N LEU A 83 -4.39 4.59 -18.63
CA LEU A 83 -3.47 5.72 -18.47
C LEU A 83 -2.50 5.50 -17.31
N LEU A 84 -2.96 4.95 -16.19
CA LEU A 84 -2.10 4.63 -15.05
C LEU A 84 -1.13 3.48 -15.38
N ASP A 85 -1.57 2.46 -16.11
CA ASP A 85 -0.71 1.36 -16.58
C ASP A 85 0.38 1.86 -17.54
N ARG A 86 0.00 2.72 -18.49
CA ARG A 86 0.91 3.22 -19.54
C ARG A 86 1.83 4.34 -19.07
N LEU A 87 1.34 5.25 -18.24
CA LEU A 87 2.02 6.50 -17.87
C LEU A 87 2.45 6.52 -16.39
N GLY A 88 2.08 5.51 -15.60
CA GLY A 88 2.46 5.41 -14.19
C GLY A 88 1.92 6.57 -13.36
N SER A 89 2.79 7.23 -12.60
CA SER A 89 2.45 8.38 -11.75
C SER A 89 2.63 9.75 -12.44
N ASP A 90 2.93 9.79 -13.74
CA ASP A 90 3.14 11.04 -14.48
C ASP A 90 1.84 11.79 -14.77
N ARG A 91 1.37 12.51 -13.74
CA ARG A 91 0.12 13.28 -13.73
C ARG A 91 -0.04 14.21 -14.94
N ALA A 92 1.02 14.89 -15.36
CA ALA A 92 0.97 15.81 -16.50
C ALA A 92 0.68 15.08 -17.83
N ALA A 93 1.25 13.88 -18.00
CA ALA A 93 1.07 13.08 -19.19
C ALA A 93 -0.33 12.41 -19.21
N ILE A 94 -0.80 11.97 -18.04
CA ILE A 94 -2.17 11.48 -17.82
C ILE A 94 -3.20 12.55 -18.18
N GLU A 95 -3.03 13.80 -17.73
CA GLU A 95 -3.99 14.87 -18.03
C GLU A 95 -4.03 15.23 -19.52
N GLN A 96 -2.88 15.21 -20.22
CA GLN A 96 -2.82 15.43 -21.67
C GLN A 96 -3.50 14.29 -22.45
N ALA A 97 -3.26 13.04 -22.05
CA ALA A 97 -3.86 11.88 -22.70
C ALA A 97 -5.39 11.86 -22.49
N ALA A 98 -5.85 12.12 -21.26
CA ALA A 98 -7.27 12.20 -20.95
C ALA A 98 -8.00 13.30 -21.75
N ARG A 99 -7.37 14.48 -21.91
CA ARG A 99 -7.90 15.57 -22.75
C ARG A 99 -8.04 15.14 -24.21
N SER A 100 -7.07 14.40 -24.74
CA SER A 100 -7.09 13.89 -26.11
C SER A 100 -8.18 12.85 -26.34
N ILE A 101 -8.40 11.97 -25.36
CA ILE A 101 -9.48 10.96 -25.39
C ILE A 101 -10.86 11.65 -25.39
N ARG A 102 -11.05 12.66 -24.51
CA ARG A 102 -12.29 13.45 -24.48
C ARG A 102 -12.56 14.18 -25.80
N ALA A 103 -11.52 14.74 -26.41
CA ALA A 103 -11.64 15.43 -27.70
C ALA A 103 -12.06 14.47 -28.84
N ARG A 104 -11.59 13.22 -28.80
CA ARG A 104 -11.98 12.18 -29.79
C ARG A 104 -13.40 11.65 -29.57
N LYS A 105 -13.86 11.59 -28.32
CA LYS A 105 -15.18 11.04 -27.94
C LYS A 105 -16.33 12.05 -28.05
N GLY A 106 -16.01 13.34 -28.18
CA GLY A 106 -16.96 14.44 -28.34
C GLY A 106 -17.25 14.86 -29.79
N LEU A 107 -16.89 14.05 -30.78
CA LEU A 107 -17.23 14.22 -32.20
C LEU A 107 -18.30 13.21 -32.63
#